data_AF-A0ABD3ICZ8-F1
#
_entry.id   AF-A0ABD3ICZ8-F1
#
_cell.length_a   1.000
_cell.length_b   1.000
_cell.length_c   1.000
_cell.angle_alpha   90.00
_cell.angle_beta   90.00
_cell.angle_gamma   90.00
#
_symmetry.space_group_name_H-M   'P 1'
#
loop_
_entity.id
_entity.type
_entity.pdbx_description
1 polymer ?
#
loop_
_entity_poly.entity_id
_entity_poly.type
_entity_poly.pdbx_seq_one_letter_code
_entity_poly.pdbx_strand_id
1 'polypeptide(L)'
;MPIHGENHWSLILIHISDTRDACVIYHMDSIKTFHDHSQIGALLNTWLDRGLGLNMETMVVSIRITQQTNNFDCGVHVLYIITKLIEAGKNGQLLEYLENGGLPKEWGTDEIVSKYCLEVRELLISLVESDA
;
A
#
# COMPACT_ATOMS: atom_id res chain seq x y z
N MET A 1 -4.30 -2.21 -3.45
CA MET A 1 -3.93 -3.38 -4.27
C MET A 1 -2.44 -3.65 -4.10
N PRO A 2 -2.04 -4.84 -3.62
CA PRO A 2 -0.64 -5.23 -3.60
C PRO A 2 -0.12 -5.46 -5.03
N ILE A 3 1.13 -5.09 -5.28
CA ILE A 3 1.83 -5.34 -6.55
C ILE A 3 3.12 -6.11 -6.27
N HIS A 4 3.48 -6.99 -7.19
CA HIS A 4 4.66 -7.85 -7.08
C HIS A 4 5.45 -7.87 -8.38
N GLY A 5 6.76 -7.68 -8.29
CA GLY A 5 7.70 -7.80 -9.40
C GLY A 5 9.11 -8.07 -8.88
N GLU A 6 9.86 -8.93 -9.57
CA GLU A 6 11.28 -9.23 -9.24
C GLU A 6 11.54 -9.60 -7.76
N ASN A 7 10.66 -10.41 -7.15
CA ASN A 7 10.71 -10.82 -5.73
C ASN A 7 10.50 -9.68 -4.72
N HIS A 8 9.87 -8.58 -5.15
CA HIS A 8 9.55 -7.46 -4.29
C HIS A 8 8.06 -7.16 -4.30
N TRP A 9 7.53 -6.84 -3.13
CA TRP A 9 6.15 -6.44 -2.92
C TRP A 9 6.07 -4.96 -2.59
N SER A 10 5.11 -4.27 -3.18
CA SER A 10 4.70 -2.94 -2.71
C SER A 10 3.18 -2.80 -2.76
N LEU A 11 2.67 -1.67 -2.30
CA LEU A 11 1.23 -1.42 -2.22
C LEU A 11 0.86 -0.17 -3.01
N ILE A 12 -0.22 -0.25 -3.79
CA ILE A 12 -0.86 0.93 -4.36
C ILE A 12 -2.27 1.10 -3.78
N LEU A 13 -2.65 2.33 -3.49
CA LEU A 13 -4.02 2.72 -3.18
C LEU A 13 -4.53 3.62 -4.30
N ILE A 14 -5.64 3.22 -4.93
CA ILE A 14 -6.25 3.94 -6.04
C ILE A 14 -7.37 4.80 -5.47
N HIS A 15 -7.29 6.11 -5.69
CA HIS A 15 -8.31 7.07 -5.33
C HIS A 15 -8.86 7.71 -6.61
N ILE A 16 -10.09 7.34 -6.95
CA ILE A 16 -10.86 7.96 -8.03
C ILE A 16 -11.72 9.03 -7.38
N SER A 17 -11.50 10.30 -7.76
CA SER A 17 -12.29 11.40 -7.23
C SER A 17 -13.60 11.51 -8.01
N ASP A 18 -14.72 11.65 -7.30
CA ASP A 18 -16.03 11.92 -7.91
C ASP A 18 -16.11 13.30 -8.59
N THR A 19 -15.14 14.18 -8.33
CA THR A 19 -15.16 15.60 -8.74
C THR A 19 -14.07 15.96 -9.74
N ARG A 20 -13.13 15.06 -10.02
CA ARG A 20 -12.02 15.29 -10.93
C ARG A 20 -12.02 14.19 -11.97
N ASP A 21 -11.77 14.53 -13.23
CA ASP A 21 -11.44 13.57 -14.30
C ASP A 21 -10.02 12.98 -14.09
N ALA A 22 -9.64 12.74 -12.84
CA ALA A 22 -8.30 12.37 -12.43
C ALA A 22 -8.32 11.26 -11.37
N CYS A 23 -7.44 10.29 -11.56
CA CYS A 23 -7.16 9.20 -10.66
C CYS A 23 -5.81 9.44 -9.97
N VAL A 24 -5.79 9.45 -8.63
CA VAL A 24 -4.55 9.51 -7.86
C VAL A 24 -4.19 8.11 -7.37
N ILE A 25 -2.97 7.69 -7.65
CA ILE A 25 -2.41 6.43 -7.20
C ILE A 25 -1.35 6.72 -6.15
N TYR A 26 -1.63 6.31 -4.92
CA TYR A 26 -0.70 6.41 -3.82
C TYR A 26 0.14 5.13 -3.77
N HIS A 27 1.40 5.22 -4.12
CA HIS A 27 2.34 4.11 -4.12
C HIS A 27 3.17 4.10 -2.83
N MET A 28 3.14 2.98 -2.12
CA MET A 28 3.78 2.74 -0.84
C MET A 28 4.78 1.61 -1.02
N ASP A 29 6.06 1.96 -1.02
CA ASP A 29 7.16 1.04 -1.27
C ASP A 29 8.18 1.08 -0.11
N SER A 30 8.41 -0.06 0.53
CA SER A 30 9.35 -0.20 1.65
C SER A 30 10.80 -0.17 1.17
N ILE A 31 11.02 -0.21 -0.15
CA ILE A 31 12.29 -0.01 -0.84
C ILE A 31 12.13 1.14 -1.85
N LYS A 32 12.62 2.34 -1.52
CA LYS A 32 12.39 3.60 -2.26
C LYS A 32 12.58 3.60 -3.78
N THR A 33 13.30 2.65 -4.37
CA THR A 33 13.72 2.69 -5.77
C THR A 33 13.35 1.45 -6.56
N PHE A 34 12.50 0.57 -6.03
CA PHE A 34 12.29 -0.72 -6.68
C PHE A 34 11.27 -0.67 -7.82
N HIS A 35 10.11 -0.05 -7.62
CA HIS A 35 9.11 0.04 -8.69
C HIS A 35 9.15 1.39 -9.42
N ASP A 36 9.17 1.34 -10.74
CA ASP A 36 9.09 2.52 -11.61
C ASP A 36 7.63 3.01 -11.71
N HIS A 37 7.41 4.26 -11.30
CA HIS A 37 6.11 4.94 -11.42
C HIS A 37 5.57 4.94 -12.85
N SER A 38 6.43 4.96 -13.87
CA SER A 38 6.00 4.94 -15.26
C SER A 38 5.28 3.65 -15.63
N GLN A 39 5.77 2.51 -15.11
CA GLN A 39 5.19 1.20 -15.34
C GLN A 39 3.87 1.02 -14.58
N ILE A 40 3.82 1.47 -13.32
CA ILE A 40 2.59 1.47 -12.51
C ILE A 40 1.52 2.32 -13.18
N GLY A 41 1.87 3.53 -13.63
CA GLY A 41 0.96 4.43 -14.32
C GLY A 41 0.43 3.86 -15.64
N ALA A 42 1.31 3.27 -16.46
CA ALA A 42 0.92 2.67 -17.74
C ALA A 42 -0.02 1.46 -17.56
N LEU A 43 0.25 0.60 -16.59
CA LEU A 43 -0.59 -0.55 -16.26
C LEU A 43 -1.99 -0.08 -15.83
N LEU A 44 -2.06 0.92 -14.94
CA LEU A 44 -3.34 1.40 -14.44
C LEU A 44 -4.13 2.21 -15.45
N ASN A 45 -3.48 3.02 -16.29
CA ASN A 45 -4.15 3.67 -17.42
C ASN A 45 -4.82 2.65 -18.35
N THR A 46 -4.12 1.55 -18.64
CA THR A 46 -4.68 0.46 -19.45
C THR A 46 -5.88 -0.19 -18.78
N TRP A 47 -5.83 -0.38 -17.46
CA TRP A 47 -6.92 -0.97 -16.69
C TRP A 47 -8.12 -0.02 -16.53
N LEU A 48 -7.90 1.28 -16.32
CA LEU A 48 -8.96 2.29 -16.24
C LEU A 48 -9.71 2.41 -17.57
N ASP A 49 -8.97 2.52 -18.68
CA ASP A 49 -9.55 2.61 -20.02
C ASP A 49 -10.28 1.32 -20.42
N ARG A 50 -9.58 0.18 -20.40
CA ARG A 50 -10.15 -1.08 -20.93
C ARG A 50 -11.04 -1.82 -19.95
N GLY A 51 -10.75 -1.73 -18.65
CA GLY A 51 -11.45 -2.44 -17.60
C GLY A 51 -12.68 -1.70 -17.09
N LEU A 52 -12.60 -0.37 -16.97
CA LEU A 52 -13.68 0.46 -16.43
C LEU A 52 -14.31 1.43 -17.44
N GLY A 53 -13.73 1.59 -18.64
CA GLY A 53 -14.21 2.56 -19.63
C GLY A 53 -13.98 4.01 -19.21
N LEU A 54 -13.02 4.24 -18.31
CA LEU A 54 -12.73 5.55 -17.73
C LEU A 54 -11.51 6.17 -18.42
N ASN A 55 -11.71 7.30 -19.09
CA ASN A 55 -10.64 8.10 -19.68
C ASN A 55 -10.33 9.28 -18.75
N MET A 56 -9.36 9.07 -17.86
CA MET A 56 -9.00 10.02 -16.81
C MET A 56 -7.48 10.17 -16.71
N GLU A 57 -7.03 11.34 -16.27
CA GLU A 57 -5.61 11.60 -16.05
C GLU A 57 -5.15 10.88 -14.78
N THR A 58 -4.06 10.12 -14.89
CA THR A 58 -3.55 9.33 -13.77
C THR A 58 -2.27 9.95 -13.21
N MET A 59 -2.27 10.22 -11.91
CA MET A 59 -1.11 10.73 -11.17
C MET A 59 -0.62 9.69 -10.16
N VAL A 60 0.65 9.28 -10.27
CA VAL A 60 1.29 8.39 -9.29
C VAL A 60 2.09 9.21 -8.28
N VAL A 61 1.81 9.02 -7.00
CA VAL A 61 2.44 9.73 -5.87
C VAL A 61 3.06 8.73 -4.92
N SER A 62 4.34 8.88 -4.60
CA SER A 62 4.96 8.08 -3.52
C SER A 62 4.49 8.57 -2.16
N ILE A 63 4.04 7.66 -1.32
CA ILE A 63 3.71 7.92 0.08
C ILE A 63 4.86 7.47 0.96
N ARG A 64 5.26 8.34 1.89
CA ARG A 64 6.30 7.99 2.86
C ARG A 64 5.75 6.97 3.85
N ILE A 65 6.46 5.85 3.91
CA ILE A 65 6.24 4.77 4.86
C ILE A 65 7.58 4.38 5.48
N THR A 66 7.51 3.62 6.56
CA THR A 66 8.65 2.95 7.16
C THR A 66 9.39 2.14 6.10
N GLN A 67 10.72 2.28 6.07
CA GLN A 67 11.57 1.62 5.09
C GLN A 67 12.17 0.38 5.70
N GLN A 68 12.17 -0.72 4.96
CA GLN A 68 12.73 -1.96 5.44
C GLN A 68 14.26 -1.88 5.50
N THR A 69 14.87 -2.55 6.48
CA THR A 69 16.33 -2.66 6.58
C THR A 69 16.86 -4.01 6.13
N ASN A 70 15.98 -4.99 5.87
CA ASN A 70 16.34 -6.31 5.35
C ASN A 70 15.76 -6.56 3.94
N ASN A 71 16.06 -7.73 3.37
CA ASN A 71 15.73 -8.06 1.98
C ASN A 71 14.42 -8.84 1.80
N PHE A 72 13.68 -9.14 2.87
CA PHE A 72 12.60 -10.15 2.84
C PHE A 72 11.26 -9.65 3.39
N ASP A 73 11.25 -8.52 4.09
CA ASP A 73 10.06 -8.04 4.80
C ASP A 73 9.10 -7.20 3.94
N CYS A 74 9.34 -7.04 2.64
CA CYS A 74 8.49 -6.22 1.77
C CYS A 74 7.00 -6.64 1.82
N GLY A 75 6.73 -7.95 1.88
CA GLY A 75 5.37 -8.46 2.08
C GLY A 75 4.78 -8.16 3.46
N VAL A 76 5.60 -8.20 4.52
CA VAL A 76 5.18 -7.86 5.89
C VAL A 76 4.85 -6.37 5.99
N HIS A 77 5.66 -5.51 5.37
CA HIS A 77 5.40 -4.07 5.23
C HIS A 77 4.07 -3.83 4.52
N VAL A 78 3.79 -4.51 3.41
CA VAL A 78 2.50 -4.40 2.71
C VAL A 78 1.31 -4.73 3.62
N LEU A 79 1.36 -5.85 4.35
CA LEU A 79 0.28 -6.24 5.26
C LEU A 79 0.09 -5.23 6.39
N TYR A 80 1.20 -4.80 6.99
CA TYR A 80 1.20 -3.82 8.06
C TYR A 80 0.58 -2.49 7.62
N ILE A 81 0.98 -1.98 6.45
CA ILE A 81 0.44 -0.75 5.88
C ILE A 81 -1.05 -0.88 5.59
N ILE A 82 -1.52 -2.01 5.04
CA ILE A 82 -2.95 -2.24 4.82
C ILE A 82 -3.73 -2.09 6.13
N THR A 83 -3.26 -2.71 7.22
CA THR A 83 -3.88 -2.59 8.54
C THR A 83 -3.94 -1.12 8.98
N LYS A 84 -2.85 -0.39 8.81
CA LYS A 84 -2.77 1.04 9.15
C LYS A 84 -3.68 1.92 8.30
N LEU A 85 -3.80 1.66 7.00
CA LEU A 85 -4.73 2.37 6.11
C LEU A 85 -6.19 2.10 6.51
N ILE A 86 -6.52 0.88 6.91
CA ILE A 86 -7.86 0.52 7.41
C ILE A 86 -8.17 1.28 8.71
N GLU A 87 -7.22 1.33 9.65
CA GLU A 87 -7.34 2.14 10.87
C GLU A 87 -7.54 3.63 10.53
N ALA A 88 -6.75 4.17 9.60
CA ALA A 88 -6.89 5.54 9.09
C ALA A 88 -8.29 5.82 8.56
N GLY A 89 -8.81 4.90 7.74
CA GLY A 89 -10.11 5.02 7.09
C GLY A 89 -11.24 5.01 8.12
N LYS A 90 -11.17 4.11 9.10
CA LYS A 90 -12.14 4.04 10.21
C LYS A 90 -12.17 5.31 11.05
N ASN A 91 -11.03 5.98 11.20
CA ASN A 91 -10.91 7.21 11.98
C ASN A 91 -11.14 8.49 11.14
N GLY A 92 -11.40 8.36 9.84
CA GLY A 92 -11.59 9.50 8.93
C GLY A 92 -10.32 10.28 8.59
N GLN A 93 -9.13 9.75 8.92
CA GLN A 93 -7.84 10.44 8.78
C GLN A 93 -7.07 10.04 7.51
N LEU A 94 -7.57 9.04 6.76
CA LEU A 94 -6.87 8.48 5.61
C LEU A 94 -6.47 9.54 4.58
N LEU A 95 -7.42 10.37 4.14
CA LEU A 95 -7.15 11.38 3.11
C LEU A 95 -6.12 12.42 3.60
N GLU A 96 -6.24 12.87 4.84
CA GLU A 96 -5.29 13.81 5.44
C GLU A 96 -3.84 13.27 5.41
N TYR A 97 -3.64 11.98 5.74
CA TYR A 97 -2.31 11.38 5.69
C TYR A 97 -1.76 11.25 4.27
N LEU A 98 -2.62 10.88 3.32
CA LEU A 98 -2.24 10.78 1.92
C LEU A 98 -1.86 12.16 1.33
N GLU A 99 -2.61 13.21 1.67
CA GLU A 99 -2.34 14.59 1.26
C GLU A 99 -1.09 15.17 1.93
N ASN A 100 -0.82 14.81 3.19
CA ASN A 100 0.41 15.18 3.90
C ASN A 100 1.63 14.33 3.49
N GLY A 101 1.46 13.43 2.53
CA GLY A 101 2.53 12.68 1.87
C GLY A 101 3.15 11.60 2.74
N GLY A 102 2.40 11.00 3.67
CA GLY A 102 2.94 9.94 4.51
C GLY A 102 2.01 9.47 5.63
N LEU A 103 2.23 8.24 6.05
CA LEU A 103 1.70 7.75 7.31
C LEU A 103 2.44 8.43 8.48
N PRO A 104 1.78 8.63 9.64
CA PRO A 104 2.43 9.14 10.84
C PRO A 104 3.67 8.30 11.23
N LYS A 105 4.70 8.93 11.78
CA LYS A 105 5.95 8.21 12.15
C LYS A 105 5.72 7.21 13.29
N GLU A 106 4.80 7.55 14.19
CA GLU A 106 4.35 6.70 15.29
C GLU A 106 3.64 5.43 14.82
N TRP A 107 3.28 5.34 13.53
CA TRP A 107 2.69 4.14 12.96
C TRP A 107 3.70 3.05 12.68
N GLY A 108 4.98 3.19 13.01
CA GLY A 108 5.88 2.05 13.16
C GLY A 108 7.32 2.33 12.77
N THR A 109 8.25 1.75 13.53
CA THR A 109 9.65 1.60 13.11
C THR A 109 9.81 0.29 12.34
N ASP A 110 10.92 0.12 11.62
CA ASP A 110 11.16 -1.13 10.88
C ASP A 110 11.12 -2.35 11.82
N GLU A 111 11.67 -2.22 13.04
CA GLU A 111 11.62 -3.29 14.04
C GLU A 111 10.19 -3.70 14.41
N ILE A 112 9.28 -2.73 14.54
CA ILE A 112 7.86 -2.99 14.82
C ILE A 112 7.23 -3.71 13.63
N VAL A 113 7.49 -3.23 12.41
CA VAL A 113 6.94 -3.83 11.19
C VAL A 113 7.46 -5.25 10.99
N SER A 114 8.76 -5.51 11.18
CA SER A 114 9.31 -6.86 11.10
C SER A 114 8.67 -7.80 12.11
N LYS A 115 8.43 -7.36 13.36
CA LYS A 115 7.75 -8.17 14.38
C LYS A 115 6.29 -8.47 14.06
N TYR A 116 5.67 -7.69 13.18
CA TYR A 116 4.30 -7.95 12.72
C TYR A 116 4.14 -9.33 12.05
N CYS A 117 5.21 -9.91 11.48
CA CYS A 117 5.14 -11.28 10.97
C CYS A 117 4.77 -12.31 12.04
N LEU A 118 5.19 -12.09 13.29
CA LEU A 118 4.83 -12.94 14.42
C LEU A 118 3.35 -12.81 14.75
N GLU A 119 2.82 -11.58 14.76
CA GLU A 119 1.38 -11.34 14.97
C GLU A 119 0.53 -12.02 13.89
N VAL A 120 0.91 -11.87 12.62
CA VAL A 120 0.23 -12.54 11.50
C VAL A 120 0.28 -14.06 11.66
N ARG A 121 1.44 -14.60 12.05
CA ARG A 121 1.60 -16.05 12.28
C ARG A 121 0.70 -16.55 13.40
N GLU A 122 0.66 -15.88 14.55
CA GLU A 122 -0.18 -16.29 15.67
C GLU A 122 -1.67 -16.20 15.30
N LEU A 123 -2.08 -15.18 14.55
CA LEU A 123 -3.44 -15.08 14.01
C LEU A 123 -3.78 -16.27 13.10
N LEU A 124 -2.89 -16.62 12.17
CA LEU A 124 -3.09 -17.77 11.27
C LEU A 124 -3.18 -19.09 12.03
N ILE A 125 -2.34 -19.30 13.06
CA ILE A 125 -2.42 -20.48 13.93
C ILE A 125 -3.79 -20.53 14.62
N SER A 126 -4.22 -19.42 15.24
CA SER A 126 -5.50 -19.38 15.96
C SER A 126 -6.70 -19.65 15.06
N LEU A 127 -6.67 -19.18 13.81
CA LEU A 127 -7.74 -19.43 12.82
C LEU A 127 -7.83 -20.92 12.48
N VAL A 128 -6.69 -21.55 12.23
CA VAL A 128 -6.63 -22.99 11.92
C VAL A 128 -7.08 -23.84 13.12
N GLU A 129 -6.70 -23.46 14.34
CA GLU A 129 -7.10 -24.17 15.56
C GLU A 129 -8.57 -23.96 15.91
N SER A 130 -9.17 -22.81 15.53
CA SER A 130 -10.59 -22.54 15.76
C SER A 130 -11.54 -23.26 14.81
N ASP A 131 -11.03 -23.72 13.67
CA ASP A 131 -11.78 -24.49 12.66
C ASP A 131 -11.64 -26.02 12.86
N ALA A 132 -10.87 -26.48 13.85
CA ALA A 132 -10.61 -27.89 14.17
C ALA A 132 -11.44 -28.41 15.36
#